data_AF-I1H1S1-F1
#
_entry.id   AF-I1H1S1-F1
#
_cell.length_a   1.000
_cell.length_b   1.000
_cell.length_c   1.000
_cell.angle_alpha   90.00
_cell.angle_beta   90.00
_cell.angle_gamma   90.00
#
_symmetry.space_group_name_H-M   'P 1'
#
loop_
_entity.id
_entity.type
_entity.pdbx_description
1 polymer ?
#
loop_
_entity_poly.entity_id
_entity_poly.type
_entity_poly.pdbx_seq_one_letter_code
_entity_poly.pdbx_strand_id
1 'polypeptide(L)'
;MPGVKKKNGQTAPAVPLQPVPMPMPHVKVFRLNDEHRWDDCGEGHVMIDYLEGSKGEVVLAVLDAEDDETMLLHVITRDDIYRKQEETFISWCDPDAGMQLSLSFQDTAACSQVWDMVCKVQRKQRLGPCDSGNDAPPS
;
A
#
# COMPACT_ATOMS: atom_id res chain seq x y z
N MET A 1 51.61 -12.32 4.04
CA MET A 1 50.59 -11.82 4.99
C MET A 1 51.26 -10.87 5.95
N PRO A 2 50.87 -9.58 5.95
CA PRO A 2 50.16 -8.97 7.09
C PRO A 2 49.02 -8.06 6.56
N GLY A 3 48.03 -7.57 7.28
CA GLY A 3 47.74 -7.44 8.70
C GLY A 3 46.70 -6.31 8.78
N VAL A 4 45.48 -6.63 9.15
CA VAL A 4 44.33 -5.71 9.22
C VAL A 4 44.52 -4.61 10.27
N LYS A 5 44.15 -3.35 9.97
CA LYS A 5 43.99 -2.28 10.97
C LYS A 5 42.75 -1.40 10.70
N LYS A 6 41.67 -1.77 11.40
CA LYS A 6 40.64 -0.98 12.11
C LYS A 6 40.30 0.47 11.66
N LYS A 7 39.07 0.59 11.13
CA LYS A 7 37.90 1.36 11.62
C LYS A 7 38.18 2.69 12.37
N ASN A 8 37.82 3.81 11.74
CA ASN A 8 37.39 5.02 12.45
C ASN A 8 35.89 5.23 12.24
N GLY A 9 35.13 5.00 13.32
CA GLY A 9 33.70 5.29 13.37
C GLY A 9 33.49 6.79 13.54
N GLN A 10 32.73 7.38 12.63
CA GLN A 10 32.25 8.73 12.74
C GLN A 10 30.84 8.66 13.33
N THR A 11 30.70 9.07 14.59
CA THR A 11 29.43 9.11 15.32
C THR A 11 28.70 10.38 14.88
N ALA A 12 27.63 10.24 14.11
CA ALA A 12 26.72 11.35 13.81
C ALA A 12 25.74 11.57 15.00
N PRO A 13 25.36 12.82 15.32
CA PRO A 13 24.44 13.11 16.42
C PRO A 13 23.01 12.65 16.09
N ALA A 14 22.31 12.16 17.12
CA ALA A 14 20.91 11.78 17.04
C ALA A 14 20.03 13.02 16.82
N VAL A 15 19.57 13.21 15.57
CA VAL A 15 18.52 14.17 15.22
C VAL A 15 17.21 13.68 15.85
N PRO A 16 16.38 14.55 16.47
CA PRO A 16 15.06 14.15 16.95
C PRO A 16 14.29 13.49 15.79
N LEU A 17 13.75 12.29 16.02
CA LEU A 17 12.92 11.57 15.04
C LEU A 17 11.67 12.41 14.76
N GLN A 18 11.79 13.30 13.78
CA GLN A 18 10.66 13.69 12.97
C GLN A 18 10.13 12.39 12.35
N PRO A 19 8.80 12.18 12.22
CA PRO A 19 8.31 11.05 11.44
C PRO A 19 8.98 11.20 10.09
N VAL A 20 9.95 10.32 9.79
CA VAL A 20 10.61 10.33 8.50
C VAL A 20 9.47 10.26 7.50
N PRO A 21 9.27 11.26 6.61
CA PRO A 21 8.37 11.06 5.50
C PRO A 21 8.98 9.85 4.79
N MET A 22 8.34 8.70 4.99
CA MET A 22 8.71 7.47 4.31
C MET A 22 8.76 7.89 2.84
N PRO A 23 9.90 7.79 2.15
CA PRO A 23 10.01 8.28 0.79
C PRO A 23 8.82 7.70 0.04
N MET A 24 7.90 8.57 -0.39
CA MET A 24 6.63 8.09 -0.88
C MET A 24 6.94 7.15 -2.03
N PRO A 25 6.48 5.88 -2.00
CA PRO A 25 6.94 4.94 -2.98
C PRO A 25 6.52 5.38 -4.37
N HIS A 26 7.50 5.55 -5.26
CA HIS A 26 7.23 5.90 -6.64
C HIS A 26 6.58 4.71 -7.36
N VAL A 27 5.41 4.95 -7.94
CA VAL A 27 4.57 3.95 -8.58
C VAL A 27 4.04 4.46 -9.91
N LYS A 28 3.77 3.53 -10.81
CA LYS A 28 3.10 3.77 -12.07
C LYS A 28 1.72 3.14 -12.02
N VAL A 29 0.70 3.93 -12.32
CA VAL A 29 -0.70 3.50 -12.27
C VAL A 29 -1.12 3.00 -13.63
N PHE A 30 -1.69 1.79 -13.67
CA PHE A 30 -2.24 1.19 -14.86
C PHE A 30 -3.72 0.91 -14.69
N ARG A 31 -4.49 1.17 -15.75
CA ARG A 31 -5.92 0.87 -15.82
C ARG A 31 -6.20 -0.05 -16.99
N LEU A 32 -6.98 -1.11 -16.75
CA LEU A 32 -7.42 -1.98 -17.82
C LEU A 32 -8.58 -1.31 -18.57
N ASN A 33 -8.43 -1.17 -19.89
CA ASN A 33 -9.46 -0.64 -20.77
C ASN A 33 -10.41 -1.73 -21.30
N ASP A 34 -11.46 -1.33 -22.01
CA ASP A 34 -12.44 -2.24 -22.64
C ASP A 34 -11.81 -3.19 -23.68
N GLU A 35 -10.66 -2.82 -24.24
CA GLU A 35 -9.88 -3.66 -25.16
C GLU A 35 -9.00 -4.70 -24.44
N HIS A 36 -9.16 -4.86 -23.13
CA HIS A 36 -8.36 -5.75 -22.28
C HIS A 36 -6.84 -5.45 -22.33
N ARG A 37 -6.48 -4.18 -22.54
CA ARG A 37 -5.10 -3.69 -22.50
C ARG A 37 -4.91 -2.76 -21.30
N TRP A 38 -3.69 -2.73 -20.77
CA TRP A 38 -3.32 -1.83 -19.68
C TRP A 38 -2.89 -0.48 -20.26
N ASP A 39 -3.63 0.58 -19.92
CA ASP A 39 -3.28 1.96 -20.20
C ASP A 39 -2.43 2.53 -19.05
N ASP A 40 -1.34 3.21 -19.42
CA ASP A 40 -0.49 3.95 -18.49
C ASP A 40 -1.19 5.24 -18.09
N CYS A 41 -1.63 5.34 -16.85
CA CYS A 41 -2.31 6.53 -16.33
C CYS A 41 -1.33 7.60 -15.82
N GLY A 42 -0.08 7.21 -15.58
CA GLY A 42 1.00 8.11 -15.16
C GLY A 42 1.81 7.57 -13.98
N GLU A 43 2.76 8.39 -13.53
CA GLU A 43 3.72 8.08 -12.47
C GLU A 43 3.50 9.03 -11.29
N GLY A 44 3.49 8.47 -10.08
CA GLY A 44 3.18 9.20 -8.88
C GLY A 44 3.71 8.51 -7.63
N HIS A 45 3.25 9.01 -6.49
CA HIS A 45 3.67 8.62 -5.17
C HIS A 45 2.52 7.97 -4.42
N VAL A 46 2.67 6.71 -4.03
CA VAL A 46 1.62 6.03 -3.27
C VAL A 46 1.60 6.54 -1.83
N MET A 47 0.40 6.80 -1.34
CA MET A 47 0.11 7.21 0.03
C MET A 47 -0.94 6.28 0.60
N ILE A 48 -0.75 5.84 1.84
CA ILE A 48 -1.73 5.02 2.55
C ILE A 48 -2.04 5.71 3.86
N ASP A 49 -3.27 6.16 4.01
CA ASP A 49 -3.71 6.90 5.19
C ASP A 49 -5.09 6.44 5.66
N TYR A 50 -5.47 6.81 6.89
CA TYR A 50 -6.78 6.51 7.42
C TYR A 50 -7.77 7.57 6.95
N LEU A 51 -8.90 7.13 6.40
CA LEU A 51 -9.92 8.07 5.94
C LEU A 51 -10.56 8.76 7.15
N GLU A 52 -10.36 10.07 7.27
CA GLU A 52 -10.90 10.87 8.36
C GLU A 52 -12.44 10.79 8.39
N GLY A 53 -13.01 10.62 9.59
CA GLY A 53 -14.46 10.50 9.78
C GLY A 53 -15.05 9.10 9.49
N SER A 54 -14.23 8.15 9.05
CA SER A 54 -14.66 6.77 8.77
C SER A 54 -14.38 5.83 9.94
N LYS A 55 -15.04 4.66 9.99
CA LYS A 55 -14.85 3.64 11.06
C LYS A 55 -13.52 2.88 10.92
N GLY A 56 -12.40 3.61 10.79
CA GLY A 56 -11.07 3.02 10.60
C GLY A 56 -10.85 2.45 9.20
N GLU A 57 -11.54 3.01 8.20
CA GLU A 57 -11.27 2.72 6.80
C GLU A 57 -9.91 3.30 6.41
N VAL A 58 -9.18 2.57 5.56
CA VAL A 58 -7.85 2.98 5.10
C VAL A 58 -7.93 3.18 3.60
N VAL A 59 -7.40 4.29 3.14
CA VAL A 59 -7.34 4.64 1.72
C VAL A 59 -5.93 4.47 1.20
N LEU A 60 -5.84 3.96 -0.02
CA LEU A 60 -4.67 3.99 -0.86
C LEU A 60 -4.89 5.11 -1.88
N ALA A 61 -4.09 6.16 -1.79
CA ALA A 61 -4.04 7.24 -2.77
C ALA A 61 -2.74 7.15 -3.57
N VAL A 62 -2.74 7.64 -4.80
CA VAL A 62 -1.53 7.92 -5.57
C VAL A 62 -1.58 9.41 -5.92
N LEU A 63 -0.56 10.14 -5.48
CA LEU A 63 -0.39 11.56 -5.77
C LEU A 63 0.52 11.73 -6.97
N ASP A 64 0.21 12.67 -7.84
CA ASP A 64 1.06 13.02 -8.98
C ASP A 64 2.44 13.49 -8.53
N ALA A 65 3.49 13.20 -9.31
CA ALA A 65 4.85 13.58 -8.97
C ALA A 65 5.17 15.07 -9.18
N GLU A 66 4.37 15.80 -9.97
CA GLU A 66 4.60 17.21 -10.32
C GLU A 66 3.70 18.17 -9.52
N ASP A 67 2.41 17.83 -9.32
CA ASP A 67 1.43 18.72 -8.66
C ASP A 67 0.88 18.20 -7.32
N ASP A 68 1.28 17.00 -6.87
CA ASP A 68 0.72 16.31 -5.70
C ASP A 68 -0.81 16.11 -5.78
N GLU A 69 -1.41 16.20 -6.97
CA GLU A 69 -2.84 15.96 -7.20
C GLU A 69 -3.16 14.47 -7.03
N THR A 70 -4.31 14.15 -6.44
CA THR A 70 -4.73 12.75 -6.27
C THR A 70 -5.14 12.14 -7.62
N MET A 71 -4.25 11.35 -8.21
CA MET A 71 -4.50 10.63 -9.47
C MET A 71 -5.37 9.39 -9.28
N LEU A 72 -5.16 8.69 -8.18
CA LEU A 72 -5.91 7.49 -7.82
C LEU A 72 -6.28 7.57 -6.35
N LEU A 73 -7.54 7.26 -6.04
CA LEU A 73 -8.01 7.12 -4.67
C LEU A 73 -8.84 5.84 -4.59
N HIS A 74 -8.40 4.92 -3.73
CA HIS A 74 -9.04 3.62 -3.56
C HIS A 74 -9.16 3.28 -2.08
N VAL A 75 -10.36 2.95 -1.62
CA VAL A 75 -10.58 2.48 -0.24
C VAL A 75 -10.16 1.01 -0.14
N ILE A 76 -9.22 0.71 0.76
CA ILE A 76 -8.79 -0.67 0.99
C ILE A 76 -9.92 -1.45 1.66
N THR A 77 -10.47 -2.40 0.91
CA THR A 77 -11.55 -3.28 1.36
C THR A 77 -11.01 -4.53 2.03
N ARG A 78 -11.84 -5.18 2.85
CA ARG A 78 -11.51 -6.48 3.46
C ARG A 78 -11.46 -7.63 2.46
N ASP A 79 -12.05 -7.45 1.29
CA ASP A 79 -12.17 -8.46 0.24
C ASP A 79 -10.82 -8.84 -0.36
N ASP A 80 -10.66 -10.11 -0.72
CA ASP A 80 -9.44 -10.66 -1.34
C ASP A 80 -9.34 -10.30 -2.84
N ILE A 81 -9.54 -9.03 -3.17
CA ILE A 81 -9.47 -8.51 -4.55
C ILE A 81 -8.04 -8.16 -4.99
N TYR A 82 -7.15 -7.92 -4.03
CA TYR A 82 -5.77 -7.53 -4.28
C TYR A 82 -4.90 -8.74 -4.62
N ARG A 83 -4.08 -8.62 -5.66
CA ARG A 83 -3.13 -9.66 -6.08
C ARG A 83 -1.77 -9.03 -6.31
N LYS A 84 -0.75 -9.53 -5.62
CA LYS A 84 0.64 -9.21 -5.86
C LYS A 84 1.20 -10.11 -6.96
N GLN A 85 1.72 -9.52 -8.03
CA GLN A 85 2.36 -10.20 -9.17
C GLN A 85 3.82 -9.73 -9.30
N GLU A 86 4.71 -10.64 -9.71
CA GLU A 86 6.14 -10.36 -10.00
C GLU A 86 6.91 -9.60 -8.90
N GLU A 87 6.41 -9.64 -7.67
CA GLU A 87 6.91 -8.95 -6.49
C GLU A 87 6.95 -7.42 -6.54
N THR A 88 6.66 -6.81 -7.69
CA THR A 88 6.66 -5.36 -7.94
C THR A 88 5.34 -4.84 -8.50
N PHE A 89 4.33 -5.69 -8.69
CA PHE A 89 3.02 -5.28 -9.16
C PHE A 89 1.93 -5.63 -8.15
N ILE A 90 0.96 -4.74 -7.97
CA ILE A 90 -0.23 -4.99 -7.17
C ILE A 90 -1.43 -4.62 -8.01
N SER A 91 -2.22 -5.63 -8.39
CA SER A 91 -3.43 -5.46 -9.21
C SER A 91 -4.68 -5.77 -8.40
N TRP A 92 -5.74 -4.99 -8.58
CA TRP A 92 -7.05 -5.24 -7.98
C TRP A 92 -8.19 -4.77 -8.91
N CYS A 93 -9.41 -5.14 -8.57
CA CYS A 93 -10.61 -4.60 -9.21
C CYS A 93 -11.26 -3.62 -8.25
N ASP A 94 -11.35 -2.36 -8.65
CA ASP A 94 -12.03 -1.34 -7.85
C ASP A 94 -13.54 -1.65 -7.82
N PRO A 95 -14.12 -1.92 -6.64
CA PRO A 95 -15.53 -2.26 -6.53
C PRO A 95 -16.46 -1.05 -6.71
N ASP A 96 -15.96 0.17 -6.52
CA ASP A 96 -16.73 1.41 -6.65
C ASP A 96 -16.78 1.87 -8.11
N ALA A 97 -15.61 1.91 -8.75
CA ALA A 97 -15.46 2.27 -10.15
C ALA A 97 -15.77 1.10 -11.11
N GLY A 98 -15.73 -0.15 -10.63
CA GLY A 98 -15.92 -1.34 -11.45
C GLY A 98 -14.78 -1.59 -12.46
N MET A 99 -13.58 -1.09 -12.17
CA MET A 99 -12.45 -1.06 -13.11
C MET A 99 -11.26 -1.80 -12.55
N GLN A 100 -10.52 -2.46 -13.43
CA GLN A 100 -9.31 -3.17 -13.05
C GLN A 100 -8.11 -2.21 -13.05
N LEU A 101 -7.47 -2.11 -11.89
CA LEU A 101 -6.34 -1.23 -11.62
C LEU A 101 -5.10 -2.06 -11.28
N SER A 102 -3.93 -1.54 -11.60
CA SER A 102 -2.65 -2.14 -11.25
C SER A 102 -1.63 -1.08 -10.95
N LEU A 103 -0.91 -1.24 -9.84
CA LEU A 103 0.24 -0.43 -9.49
C LEU A 103 1.49 -1.20 -9.82
N SER A 104 2.39 -0.57 -10.57
CA SER A 104 3.76 -1.03 -10.75
C SER A 104 4.69 -0.21 -9.87
N PHE A 105 5.49 -0.89 -9.08
CA PHE A 105 6.49 -0.29 -8.21
C PHE A 105 7.86 -0.47 -8.86
N GLN A 106 8.69 0.57 -8.84
CA GLN A 106 10.09 0.42 -9.26
C GLN A 106 10.91 -0.37 -8.24
N ASP A 107 10.56 -0.26 -6.95
CA ASP A 107 11.28 -0.89 -5.85
C ASP A 107 10.48 -2.03 -5.21
N THR A 108 11.11 -3.20 -5.06
CA THR A 108 10.47 -4.40 -4.50
C THR A 108 10.18 -4.26 -3.01
N ALA A 109 10.98 -3.49 -2.28
CA ALA A 109 10.74 -3.20 -0.87
C ALA A 109 9.54 -2.26 -0.70
N ALA A 110 9.40 -1.26 -1.56
CA ALA A 110 8.20 -0.42 -1.66
C ALA A 110 6.92 -1.23 -1.90
N CYS A 111 6.93 -2.10 -2.92
CA CYS A 111 5.79 -2.98 -3.21
C CYS A 111 5.43 -3.87 -2.00
N SER A 112 6.45 -4.47 -1.37
CA SER A 112 6.25 -5.34 -0.22
C SER A 112 5.68 -4.58 0.98
N GLN A 113 6.07 -3.32 1.19
CA GLN A 113 5.50 -2.47 2.23
C GLN A 113 4.03 -2.17 1.99
N VAL A 114 3.66 -1.71 0.79
CA VAL A 114 2.26 -1.44 0.45
C VAL A 114 1.41 -2.71 0.55
N TRP A 115 1.92 -3.82 0.04
CA TRP A 115 1.25 -5.11 0.13
C TRP A 115 1.02 -5.55 1.58
N ASP A 116 2.01 -5.42 2.47
CA ASP A 116 1.86 -5.75 3.89
C ASP A 116 0.82 -4.85 4.56
N MET A 117 0.80 -3.55 4.23
CA MET A 117 -0.22 -2.63 4.73
C MET A 117 -1.62 -3.05 4.28
N VAL A 118 -1.83 -3.37 3.00
CA VAL A 118 -3.11 -3.89 2.49
C VAL A 118 -3.52 -5.15 3.25
N CYS A 119 -2.63 -6.13 3.37
CA CYS A 119 -2.89 -7.37 4.10
C CYS A 119 -3.23 -7.11 5.58
N LYS A 120 -2.55 -6.17 6.21
CA LYS A 120 -2.76 -5.78 7.61
C LYS A 120 -4.12 -5.12 7.80
N VAL A 121 -4.53 -4.26 6.88
CA VAL A 121 -5.86 -3.63 6.88
C VAL A 121 -6.95 -4.69 6.70
N GLN A 122 -6.81 -5.58 5.70
CA GLN A 122 -7.74 -6.68 5.47
C GLN A 122 -7.91 -7.56 6.72
N ARG A 123 -6.81 -7.92 7.39
CA ARG A 123 -6.85 -8.70 8.64
C ARG A 123 -7.53 -7.94 9.76
N LYS A 124 -7.21 -6.66 9.96
CA LYS A 124 -7.85 -5.82 11.00
C LYS A 124 -9.36 -5.71 10.79
N GLN A 125 -9.81 -5.52 9.54
CA GLN A 125 -11.23 -5.43 9.22
C GLN A 125 -11.96 -6.77 9.38
N ARG A 126 -11.30 -7.91 9.12
CA ARG A 126 -11.86 -9.25 9.39
C ARG A 126 -11.90 -9.61 10.87
N LEU A 127 -10.97 -9.09 11.66
CA LEU A 127 -10.88 -9.29 13.12
C LEU A 127 -11.74 -8.27 13.91
N GLY A 128 -12.58 -7.48 13.24
CA GLY A 128 -13.62 -6.68 13.90
C GLY A 128 -14.44 -7.54 14.86
N PRO A 129 -14.91 -6.98 15.99
CA PRO A 129 -15.37 -7.75 17.13
C PRO A 129 -16.36 -8.79 16.66
N CYS A 130 -15.97 -10.05 16.85
CA CYS A 130 -16.86 -11.19 16.86
C CYS A 130 -18.13 -10.76 17.59
N ASP A 131 -19.21 -10.50 16.84
CA ASP A 131 -20.55 -10.57 17.41
C ASP A 131 -20.69 -12.02 17.84
N SER A 132 -20.32 -12.22 19.10
CA SER A 132 -20.47 -13.45 19.83
C SER A 132 -21.95 -13.52 20.17
N GLY A 133 -22.77 -13.82 19.16
CA GLY A 133 -24.22 -13.71 19.18
C GLY A 133 -24.89 -15.07 18.99
N ASN A 134 -24.68 -15.98 19.94
CA ASN A 134 -25.61 -17.06 20.34
C ASN A 134 -25.95 -18.16 19.31
N ASP A 135 -25.07 -19.15 19.14
CA ASP A 135 -25.45 -20.52 18.78
C ASP A 135 -25.45 -21.38 20.04
N ALA A 136 -26.62 -21.52 20.67
CA ALA A 136 -26.81 -22.48 21.76
C ALA A 136 -26.86 -23.89 21.15
N PRO A 137 -26.15 -24.89 21.71
CA PRO A 137 -26.23 -26.25 21.19
C PRO A 137 -27.65 -26.80 21.38
N PRO A 138 -28.23 -27.51 20.38
CA PRO A 138 -29.51 -28.16 20.57
C PRO A 138 -29.38 -29.26 21.63
N SER A 139 -30.35 -29.28 22.55
CA SER A 139 -30.50 -30.30 23.60
C SER A 139 -30.98 -31.65 23.04
#